data_AF-A0A966NKX4-F1
#
_entry.id   AF-A0A966NKX4-F1
#
_cell.length_a   1.000
_cell.length_b   1.000
_cell.length_c   1.000
_cell.angle_alpha   90.00
_cell.angle_beta   90.00
_cell.angle_gamma   90.00
#
_symmetry.space_group_name_H-M   'P 1'
#
loop_
_entity.id
_entity.type
_entity.pdbx_description
1 polymer ?
#
loop_
_entity_poly.entity_id
_entity_poly.type
_entity_poly.pdbx_seq_one_letter_code
_entity_poly.pdbx_strand_id
1 'polypeptide(L)'
;MGPRGGIVFYTAETPQWWGQYMEAFSATLKKRGGFAWPKSAPLFTGPDAKAQRIEAKALGAGRLNTDLLERPCVDCIFIPSKDELDALFNFVVTSRSALNSAFVTGMNGEPWWTSTEASDTFAWYQLFNDGTQFTDANGIITGLAGNKTLTTSNVHKGSSFTAKPMRLAYVNAFAPKGVVLPPNPPRPVIPAGGRMSADCAAGRSCQVGDIGPGGGVVFYDAGKTESWGRYLEASPASCQKSGLTWRIALPGKRGTKQLPMLYPTWATAARQRIEAKRLGMGKANTALVIKQHKGLPQTSLDSTAAGYANSLVCGGKDDWFLPSKDELDTLYNVLALTDNDLTGNNSFGFTRGFYWTSSEYNNETAWTQLWVDGQQFDREKWLNGDPRKDGGFNPFHVRPIRAFG
;
A
#
# COMPACT_ATOMS: atom_id res chain seq x y z
N MET A 1 24.62 11.73 -4.43
CA MET A 1 24.84 10.66 -5.41
C MET A 1 25.33 9.44 -4.65
N GLY A 2 24.89 8.24 -5.03
CA GLY A 2 25.40 7.01 -4.45
C GLY A 2 26.68 6.53 -5.16
N PRO A 3 27.24 5.39 -4.71
CA PRO A 3 28.55 4.91 -5.14
C PRO A 3 28.61 4.55 -6.63
N ARG A 4 27.47 4.32 -7.29
CA ARG A 4 27.41 4.01 -8.73
C ARG A 4 27.01 5.20 -9.60
N GLY A 5 26.99 6.40 -9.03
CA GLY A 5 26.55 7.60 -9.73
C GLY A 5 25.04 7.65 -9.93
N GLY A 6 24.26 6.89 -9.15
CA GLY A 6 22.81 7.05 -9.06
C GLY A 6 22.42 8.17 -8.09
N ILE A 7 21.15 8.57 -8.15
CA ILE A 7 20.56 9.51 -7.20
C ILE A 7 19.96 8.70 -6.06
N VAL A 8 20.40 8.98 -4.84
CA VAL A 8 19.85 8.36 -3.63
C VAL A 8 18.41 8.84 -3.46
N PHE A 9 17.46 7.90 -3.51
CA PHE A 9 16.02 8.18 -3.41
C PHE A 9 15.41 7.68 -2.09
N TYR A 10 16.09 6.77 -1.41
CA TYR A 10 15.65 6.22 -0.14
C TYR A 10 16.81 6.12 0.86
N THR A 11 16.51 6.34 2.14
CA THR A 11 17.44 6.22 3.25
C THR A 11 16.71 5.65 4.46
N ALA A 12 17.15 4.47 4.92
CA ALA A 12 16.75 3.93 6.20
C ALA A 12 17.47 4.67 7.34
N GLU A 13 16.80 4.81 8.48
CA GLU A 13 17.37 5.46 9.66
C GLU A 13 18.62 4.74 10.17
N THR A 14 18.59 3.40 10.15
CA THR A 14 19.70 2.52 10.52
C THR A 14 19.97 1.50 9.40
N PRO A 15 21.19 0.95 9.31
CA PRO A 15 21.50 -0.13 8.37
C PRO A 15 20.54 -1.31 8.52
N GLN A 16 19.95 -1.73 7.40
CA GLN A 16 19.09 -2.89 7.26
C GLN A 16 19.84 -4.03 6.55
N TRP A 17 19.27 -5.22 6.53
CA TRP A 17 19.87 -6.41 5.91
C TRP A 17 20.19 -6.23 4.41
N TRP A 18 19.47 -5.33 3.74
CA TRP A 18 19.65 -5.00 2.32
C TRP A 18 20.59 -3.81 2.09
N GLY A 19 20.97 -3.08 3.14
CA GLY A 19 21.73 -1.82 3.07
C GLY A 19 21.11 -0.71 3.89
N GLN A 20 21.53 0.53 3.68
CA GLN A 20 20.95 1.72 4.32
C GLN A 20 20.37 2.71 3.30
N TYR A 21 20.93 2.74 2.10
CA TYR A 21 20.57 3.68 1.05
C TYR A 21 20.16 2.93 -0.20
N MET A 22 19.25 3.52 -0.98
CA MET A 22 18.97 3.07 -2.34
C MET A 22 19.16 4.22 -3.32
N GLU A 23 19.80 3.93 -4.45
CA GLU A 23 20.00 4.86 -5.56
C GLU A 23 19.32 4.37 -6.84
N ALA A 24 18.85 5.32 -7.65
CA ALA A 24 18.24 5.08 -8.96
C ALA A 24 18.99 5.84 -10.06
N PHE A 25 18.95 5.34 -11.29
CA PHE A 25 19.77 5.85 -12.39
C PHE A 25 18.95 6.65 -13.40
N SER A 26 19.44 7.85 -13.77
CA SER A 26 18.75 8.78 -14.67
C SER A 26 19.10 8.62 -16.16
N ALA A 27 20.23 7.98 -16.49
CA ALA A 27 20.89 8.12 -17.79
C ALA A 27 20.59 7.01 -18.82
N THR A 28 19.99 5.89 -18.45
CA THR A 28 19.98 4.66 -19.30
C THR A 28 18.60 4.18 -19.78
N LEU A 29 17.50 4.83 -19.40
CA LEU A 29 16.16 4.24 -19.55
C LEU A 29 15.23 4.90 -20.59
N LYS A 30 15.57 6.10 -21.09
CA LYS A 30 14.58 6.98 -21.75
C LYS A 30 14.05 6.53 -23.13
N LYS A 31 14.53 5.42 -23.72
CA LYS A 31 14.16 5.06 -25.10
C LYS A 31 13.65 3.63 -25.33
N ARG A 32 13.94 2.67 -24.45
CA ARG A 32 13.54 1.27 -24.64
C ARG A 32 12.36 0.92 -23.73
N GLY A 33 11.28 0.42 -24.30
CA GLY A 33 10.07 0.02 -23.60
C GLY A 33 9.46 -1.17 -24.33
N GLY A 34 8.34 -1.67 -23.84
CA GLY A 34 7.75 -2.88 -24.42
C GLY A 34 8.36 -4.16 -23.84
N PHE A 35 8.85 -4.10 -22.60
CA PHE A 35 9.43 -5.26 -21.94
C PHE A 35 8.33 -6.17 -21.40
N ALA A 36 8.41 -7.47 -21.70
CA ALA A 36 7.73 -8.47 -20.89
C ALA A 36 8.40 -8.56 -19.52
N TRP A 37 7.70 -9.13 -18.53
CA TRP A 37 8.33 -9.44 -17.26
C TRP A 37 9.42 -10.50 -17.47
N PRO A 38 10.61 -10.39 -16.85
CA PRO A 38 11.81 -11.12 -17.30
C PRO A 38 11.71 -12.65 -17.31
N LYS A 39 10.76 -13.24 -16.58
CA LYS A 39 10.59 -14.69 -16.46
C LYS A 39 9.13 -15.11 -16.45
N SER A 40 8.73 -15.97 -17.38
CA SER A 40 7.34 -16.48 -17.43
C SER A 40 7.05 -17.54 -16.36
N ALA A 41 8.04 -18.37 -16.02
CA ALA A 41 7.90 -19.40 -14.99
C ALA A 41 7.75 -18.80 -13.58
N PRO A 42 7.09 -19.50 -12.64
CA PRO A 42 7.01 -19.07 -11.25
C PRO A 42 8.39 -18.90 -10.60
N LEU A 43 8.58 -17.84 -9.82
CA LEU A 43 9.78 -17.63 -8.99
C LEU A 43 9.73 -18.49 -7.73
N PHE A 44 8.54 -18.59 -7.15
CA PHE A 44 8.31 -19.31 -5.90
C PHE A 44 7.35 -20.47 -6.14
N THR A 45 7.69 -21.65 -5.63
CA THR A 45 6.88 -22.88 -5.74
C THR A 45 6.84 -23.61 -4.40
N GLY A 46 5.86 -24.49 -4.23
CA GLY A 46 5.68 -25.25 -2.98
C GLY A 46 4.83 -24.51 -1.93
N PRO A 47 4.73 -25.06 -0.71
CA PRO A 47 3.78 -24.60 0.32
C PRO A 47 4.07 -23.18 0.81
N ASP A 48 5.32 -22.73 0.77
CA ASP A 48 5.72 -21.39 1.23
C ASP A 48 5.62 -20.30 0.16
N ALA A 49 5.27 -20.65 -1.08
CA ALA A 49 5.33 -19.74 -2.23
C ALA A 49 4.51 -18.47 -2.02
N LYS A 50 3.32 -18.59 -1.39
CA LYS A 50 2.46 -17.45 -1.10
C LYS A 50 3.16 -16.42 -0.21
N ALA A 51 3.72 -16.87 0.89
CA ALA A 51 4.33 -15.97 1.85
C ALA A 51 5.69 -15.45 1.36
N GLN A 52 6.43 -16.23 0.57
CA GLN A 52 7.61 -15.73 -0.17
C GLN A 52 7.25 -14.60 -1.13
N ARG A 53 6.10 -14.68 -1.83
CA ARG A 53 5.59 -13.58 -2.68
C ARG A 53 5.21 -12.34 -1.87
N ILE A 54 4.75 -12.49 -0.63
CA ILE A 54 4.48 -11.37 0.27
C ILE A 54 5.79 -10.72 0.71
N GLU A 55 6.77 -11.50 1.15
CA GLU A 55 8.11 -11.03 1.54
C GLU A 55 8.84 -10.36 0.36
N ALA A 56 8.64 -10.87 -0.86
CA ALA A 56 9.21 -10.33 -2.09
C ALA A 56 8.75 -8.90 -2.41
N LYS A 57 7.68 -8.39 -1.80
CA LYS A 57 7.25 -6.99 -1.98
C LYS A 57 8.15 -5.99 -1.27
N ALA A 58 8.75 -6.40 -0.15
CA ALA A 58 9.34 -5.50 0.84
C ALA A 58 10.54 -4.70 0.31
N LEU A 59 10.85 -3.60 1.01
CA LEU A 59 12.12 -2.89 0.84
C LEU A 59 13.30 -3.85 1.06
N GLY A 60 14.26 -3.86 0.13
CA GLY A 60 15.41 -4.75 0.11
C GLY A 60 15.23 -6.02 -0.73
N ALA A 61 13.99 -6.40 -1.03
CA ALA A 61 13.71 -7.66 -1.72
C ALA A 61 14.07 -7.63 -3.21
N GLY A 62 14.19 -6.45 -3.83
CA GLY A 62 14.38 -6.34 -5.28
C GLY A 62 15.63 -7.06 -5.78
N ARG A 63 16.71 -7.02 -5.00
CA ARG A 63 17.94 -7.75 -5.31
C ARG A 63 17.71 -9.26 -5.38
N LEU A 64 17.17 -9.85 -4.31
CA LEU A 64 16.91 -11.29 -4.23
C LEU A 64 15.91 -11.75 -5.29
N ASN A 65 14.89 -10.94 -5.55
CA ASN A 65 13.92 -11.20 -6.61
C ASN A 65 14.58 -11.19 -8.01
N THR A 66 15.43 -10.19 -8.27
CA THR A 66 16.14 -10.06 -9.55
C THR A 66 17.10 -11.24 -9.78
N ASP A 67 17.76 -11.73 -8.73
CA ASP A 67 18.61 -12.93 -8.81
C ASP A 67 17.82 -14.17 -9.28
N LEU A 68 16.54 -14.28 -8.89
CA LEU A 68 15.63 -15.34 -9.34
C LEU A 68 15.10 -15.12 -10.77
N LEU A 69 15.02 -13.86 -11.22
CA LEU A 69 14.60 -13.47 -12.56
C LEU A 69 15.72 -13.71 -13.61
N GLU A 70 16.96 -13.30 -13.32
CA GLU A 70 18.00 -13.11 -14.34
C GLU A 70 19.38 -13.80 -14.03
N ARG A 71 19.48 -14.63 -12.97
CA ARG A 71 20.71 -15.23 -12.35
C ARG A 71 21.40 -14.31 -11.32
N PRO A 72 22.07 -14.86 -10.28
CA PRO A 72 22.54 -14.07 -9.14
C PRO A 72 23.57 -13.05 -9.55
N CYS A 73 23.37 -11.84 -9.08
CA CYS A 73 24.28 -10.76 -9.35
C CYS A 73 24.97 -10.31 -8.03
N VAL A 74 26.30 -10.28 -8.11
CA VAL A 74 27.18 -9.78 -7.05
C VAL A 74 27.45 -8.32 -7.39
N ASP A 75 27.07 -7.41 -6.49
CA ASP A 75 27.15 -5.96 -6.69
C ASP A 75 26.30 -5.45 -7.88
N CYS A 76 24.97 -5.60 -7.79
CA CYS A 76 24.05 -5.31 -8.89
C CYS A 76 23.41 -3.94 -8.86
N ILE A 77 23.18 -3.46 -10.07
CA ILE A 77 21.95 -2.75 -10.37
C ILE A 77 20.85 -3.80 -10.57
N PHE A 78 19.69 -3.69 -9.90
CA PHE A 78 18.60 -4.66 -9.93
C PHE A 78 17.24 -4.01 -10.22
N ILE A 79 16.23 -4.81 -10.58
CA ILE A 79 14.85 -4.35 -10.76
C ILE A 79 14.24 -4.20 -9.35
N PRO A 80 13.66 -3.04 -8.99
CA PRO A 80 13.12 -2.84 -7.65
C PRO A 80 11.94 -3.76 -7.35
N SER A 81 11.80 -4.17 -6.09
CA SER A 81 10.56 -4.78 -5.58
C SER A 81 9.39 -3.80 -5.64
N LYS A 82 8.18 -4.28 -5.32
CA LYS A 82 6.97 -3.45 -5.28
C LYS A 82 7.16 -2.22 -4.39
N ASP A 83 7.67 -2.40 -3.18
CA ASP A 83 7.74 -1.30 -2.21
C ASP A 83 8.97 -0.40 -2.47
N GLU A 84 10.03 -0.93 -3.08
CA GLU A 84 11.17 -0.13 -3.56
C GLU A 84 10.78 0.78 -4.73
N LEU A 85 9.96 0.28 -5.66
CA LEU A 85 9.45 1.07 -6.78
C LEU A 85 8.48 2.16 -6.29
N ASP A 86 7.66 1.85 -5.27
CA ASP A 86 6.79 2.86 -4.65
C ASP A 86 7.60 3.95 -3.94
N ALA A 87 8.67 3.57 -3.21
CA ALA A 87 9.59 4.53 -2.61
C ALA A 87 10.25 5.43 -3.67
N LEU A 88 10.64 4.88 -4.83
CA LEU A 88 11.15 5.65 -5.95
C LEU A 88 10.11 6.60 -6.52
N PHE A 89 8.88 6.14 -6.75
CA PHE A 89 7.77 6.98 -7.21
C PHE A 89 7.52 8.15 -6.25
N ASN A 90 7.45 7.86 -4.95
CA ASN A 90 7.21 8.86 -3.91
C ASN A 90 8.35 9.89 -3.86
N PHE A 91 9.60 9.46 -3.98
CA PHE A 91 10.75 10.38 -4.08
C PHE A 91 10.66 11.26 -5.33
N VAL A 92 10.34 10.69 -6.48
CA VAL A 92 10.21 11.43 -7.74
C VAL A 92 9.12 12.49 -7.64
N VAL A 93 7.95 12.17 -7.09
CA VAL A 93 6.84 13.15 -6.99
C VAL A 93 7.12 14.25 -5.96
N THR A 94 7.84 13.94 -4.89
CA THR A 94 8.03 14.88 -3.76
C THR A 94 9.34 15.66 -3.82
N SER A 95 10.29 15.25 -4.67
CA SER A 95 11.58 15.91 -4.86
C SER A 95 11.64 16.69 -6.18
N ARG A 96 12.58 17.63 -6.26
CA ARG A 96 13.03 18.24 -7.53
C ARG A 96 14.41 17.69 -7.85
N SER A 97 14.47 16.51 -8.46
CA SER A 97 15.72 15.82 -8.79
C SER A 97 15.84 15.54 -10.29
N ALA A 98 17.04 15.17 -10.74
CA ALA A 98 17.22 14.75 -12.13
C ALA A 98 16.44 13.46 -12.48
N LEU A 99 15.96 12.70 -11.49
CA LEU A 99 15.09 11.54 -11.71
C LEU A 99 13.73 11.92 -12.31
N ASN A 100 13.21 13.13 -12.06
CA ASN A 100 11.94 13.59 -12.65
C ASN A 100 11.93 13.56 -14.18
N SER A 101 13.11 13.64 -14.80
CA SER A 101 13.24 13.58 -16.26
C SER A 101 13.32 12.15 -16.81
N ALA A 102 13.62 11.16 -15.97
CA ALA A 102 13.72 9.74 -16.32
C ALA A 102 12.45 8.98 -15.93
N PHE A 103 11.85 9.37 -14.83
CA PHE A 103 10.62 8.82 -14.27
C PHE A 103 9.54 9.88 -14.37
N VAL A 104 8.98 10.05 -15.57
CA VAL A 104 7.91 11.02 -15.81
C VAL A 104 6.66 10.57 -15.06
N THR A 105 5.96 11.51 -14.42
CA THR A 105 4.73 11.25 -13.67
C THR A 105 3.52 11.98 -14.26
N GLY A 106 2.31 11.71 -13.74
CA GLY A 106 1.07 12.36 -14.20
C GLY A 106 0.56 11.77 -15.52
N MET A 107 -0.17 12.54 -16.34
CA MET A 107 -0.75 12.04 -17.61
C MET A 107 0.30 11.42 -18.57
N ASN A 108 1.55 11.88 -18.47
CA ASN A 108 2.65 11.39 -19.28
C ASN A 108 3.43 10.24 -18.62
N GLY A 109 3.06 9.84 -17.40
CA GLY A 109 3.66 8.71 -16.72
C GLY A 109 3.49 7.39 -17.46
N GLU A 110 4.39 6.46 -17.15
CA GLU A 110 4.52 5.16 -17.81
C GLU A 110 4.36 4.03 -16.79
N PRO A 111 4.00 2.82 -17.23
CA PRO A 111 3.95 1.64 -16.38
C PRO A 111 5.35 1.03 -16.21
N TRP A 112 5.71 0.66 -14.99
CA TRP A 112 7.02 0.11 -14.63
C TRP A 112 6.85 -1.24 -13.94
N TRP A 113 7.49 -2.27 -14.50
CA TRP A 113 7.58 -3.57 -13.84
C TRP A 113 8.36 -3.46 -12.53
N THR A 114 7.92 -4.20 -11.54
CA THR A 114 8.70 -4.54 -10.35
C THR A 114 9.36 -5.91 -10.57
N SER A 115 10.28 -6.28 -9.70
CA SER A 115 10.81 -7.64 -9.64
C SER A 115 9.86 -8.64 -8.95
N THR A 116 8.67 -8.20 -8.50
CA THR A 116 7.86 -8.95 -7.54
C THR A 116 6.83 -9.82 -8.22
N GLU A 117 6.89 -11.13 -7.97
CA GLU A 117 5.87 -12.08 -8.38
C GLU A 117 4.60 -11.93 -7.52
N ALA A 118 3.43 -11.84 -8.14
CA ALA A 118 2.14 -11.85 -7.45
C ALA A 118 1.54 -13.26 -7.38
N SER A 119 1.68 -14.02 -8.46
CA SER A 119 1.30 -15.42 -8.57
C SER A 119 2.08 -16.12 -9.68
N ASP A 120 1.82 -17.39 -9.91
CA ASP A 120 2.42 -18.19 -10.98
C ASP A 120 2.36 -17.47 -12.34
N THR A 121 1.30 -16.72 -12.62
CA THR A 121 1.06 -16.06 -13.92
C THR A 121 1.04 -14.54 -13.88
N PHE A 122 1.12 -13.93 -12.69
CA PHE A 122 1.04 -12.48 -12.52
C PHE A 122 2.24 -11.91 -11.77
N ALA A 123 2.67 -10.71 -12.17
CA ALA A 123 3.70 -9.91 -11.54
C ALA A 123 3.18 -8.50 -11.25
N TRP A 124 3.80 -7.82 -10.28
CA TRP A 124 3.45 -6.46 -9.92
C TRP A 124 4.09 -5.44 -10.86
N TYR A 125 3.30 -4.44 -11.27
CA TYR A 125 3.79 -3.21 -11.88
C TYR A 125 3.16 -1.99 -11.23
N GLN A 126 3.77 -0.82 -11.44
CA GLN A 126 3.28 0.46 -10.93
C GLN A 126 3.11 1.46 -12.07
N LEU A 127 1.98 2.17 -12.06
CA LEU A 127 1.77 3.31 -12.94
C LEU A 127 2.42 4.54 -12.34
N PHE A 128 3.39 5.14 -13.03
CA PHE A 128 3.94 6.43 -12.61
C PHE A 128 3.00 7.59 -12.95
N ASN A 129 1.85 7.30 -13.56
CA ASN A 129 0.79 8.29 -13.72
C ASN A 129 0.33 8.86 -12.39
N ASP A 130 0.17 7.99 -11.40
CA ASP A 130 -0.49 8.30 -10.15
C ASP A 130 0.00 7.49 -8.94
N GLY A 131 0.91 6.54 -9.18
CA GLY A 131 1.49 5.66 -8.18
C GLY A 131 0.66 4.42 -7.92
N THR A 132 -0.37 4.12 -8.72
CA THR A 132 -1.20 2.94 -8.50
C THR A 132 -0.43 1.66 -8.81
N GLN A 133 -0.56 0.64 -7.95
CA GLN A 133 0.15 -0.63 -8.04
C GLN A 133 -0.82 -1.78 -8.37
N PHE A 134 -0.53 -2.50 -9.44
CA PHE A 134 -1.44 -3.50 -10.02
C PHE A 134 -0.75 -4.82 -10.32
N THR A 135 -1.59 -5.85 -10.40
CA THR A 135 -1.25 -7.15 -11.01
C THR A 135 -2.22 -7.50 -12.13
N ASP A 136 -3.37 -6.82 -12.24
CA ASP A 136 -4.50 -7.17 -13.11
C ASP A 136 -5.21 -8.49 -12.78
N ALA A 137 -4.75 -9.19 -11.74
CA ALA A 137 -5.27 -10.49 -11.35
C ALA A 137 -6.69 -10.39 -10.75
N ASN A 138 -7.24 -11.54 -10.36
CA ASN A 138 -8.49 -11.62 -9.59
C ASN A 138 -9.72 -11.01 -10.28
N GLY A 139 -9.76 -11.08 -11.62
CA GLY A 139 -10.89 -10.63 -12.43
C GLY A 139 -11.00 -9.11 -12.57
N ILE A 140 -9.99 -8.36 -12.12
CA ILE A 140 -9.88 -6.91 -12.34
C ILE A 140 -9.93 -6.62 -13.84
N ILE A 141 -9.16 -7.36 -14.63
CA ILE A 141 -9.34 -7.46 -16.07
C ILE A 141 -10.07 -8.78 -16.38
N THR A 142 -11.29 -8.67 -16.92
CA THR A 142 -12.10 -9.85 -17.25
C THR A 142 -11.38 -10.72 -18.29
N GLY A 143 -11.16 -11.99 -17.96
CA GLY A 143 -10.58 -12.99 -18.88
C GLY A 143 -9.06 -13.01 -18.94
N LEU A 144 -8.36 -12.12 -18.21
CA LEU A 144 -6.91 -12.12 -18.17
C LEU A 144 -6.39 -13.27 -17.29
N ALA A 145 -5.55 -14.15 -17.86
CA ALA A 145 -5.00 -15.32 -17.17
C ALA A 145 -3.57 -15.10 -16.61
N GLY A 146 -2.91 -14.03 -17.03
CA GLY A 146 -1.57 -13.66 -16.59
C GLY A 146 -1.13 -12.35 -17.24
N ASN A 147 -0.14 -11.67 -16.64
CA ASN A 147 0.40 -10.42 -17.18
C ASN A 147 1.91 -10.48 -17.49
N LYS A 148 2.61 -11.56 -17.12
CA LYS A 148 4.08 -11.67 -17.23
C LYS A 148 4.60 -11.55 -18.66
N THR A 149 3.79 -11.90 -19.67
CA THR A 149 4.17 -11.81 -21.10
C THR A 149 3.74 -10.50 -21.76
N LEU A 150 2.99 -9.64 -21.06
CA LEU A 150 2.51 -8.38 -21.61
C LEU A 150 3.67 -7.39 -21.74
N THR A 151 3.71 -6.72 -22.88
CA THR A 151 4.68 -5.66 -23.17
C THR A 151 4.08 -4.26 -23.03
N THR A 152 2.77 -4.15 -22.80
CA THR A 152 2.04 -2.91 -22.54
C THR A 152 1.11 -3.08 -21.35
N SER A 153 0.86 -2.00 -20.61
CA SER A 153 -0.15 -2.00 -19.55
C SER A 153 -1.56 -2.21 -20.09
N ASN A 154 -2.42 -2.81 -19.27
CA ASN A 154 -3.85 -2.91 -19.56
C ASN A 154 -4.55 -1.57 -19.35
N VAL A 155 -5.73 -1.43 -19.97
CA VAL A 155 -6.64 -0.31 -19.74
C VAL A 155 -7.70 -0.76 -18.74
N HIS A 156 -7.91 0.03 -17.68
CA HIS A 156 -8.90 -0.25 -16.66
C HIS A 156 -10.20 0.51 -16.93
N LYS A 157 -11.34 -0.14 -16.74
CA LYS A 157 -12.66 0.49 -16.87
C LYS A 157 -12.77 1.67 -15.89
N GLY A 158 -13.16 2.84 -16.40
CA GLY A 158 -13.28 4.06 -15.61
C GLY A 158 -11.98 4.87 -15.49
N SER A 159 -10.85 4.34 -15.95
CA SER A 159 -9.60 5.08 -16.06
C SER A 159 -9.50 5.81 -17.40
N SER A 160 -8.93 7.02 -17.38
CA SER A 160 -8.52 7.75 -18.57
C SER A 160 -7.11 7.38 -19.07
N PHE A 161 -6.42 6.46 -18.39
CA PHE A 161 -5.06 6.06 -18.78
C PHE A 161 -5.11 5.08 -19.94
N THR A 162 -4.40 5.41 -21.01
CA THR A 162 -4.22 4.55 -22.17
C THR A 162 -3.13 3.52 -21.91
N ALA A 163 -3.20 2.39 -22.63
CA ALA A 163 -2.14 1.39 -22.62
C ALA A 163 -0.81 2.03 -23.07
N LYS A 164 0.26 1.78 -22.32
CA LYS A 164 1.61 2.26 -22.65
C LYS A 164 2.64 1.13 -22.56
N PRO A 165 3.77 1.22 -23.28
CA PRO A 165 4.83 0.22 -23.20
C PRO A 165 5.38 0.08 -21.78
N MET A 166 5.49 -1.17 -21.31
CA MET A 166 6.09 -1.50 -20.01
C MET A 166 7.57 -1.12 -19.97
N ARG A 167 7.98 -0.47 -18.89
CA ARG A 167 9.34 -0.05 -18.59
C ARG A 167 9.94 -0.91 -17.46
N LEU A 168 11.27 -0.87 -17.37
CA LEU A 168 12.03 -1.47 -16.27
C LEU A 168 12.81 -0.36 -15.56
N ALA A 169 12.68 -0.29 -14.24
CA ALA A 169 13.50 0.57 -13.41
C ALA A 169 14.71 -0.22 -12.92
N TYR A 170 15.77 0.51 -12.62
CA TYR A 170 17.02 -0.06 -12.17
C TYR A 170 17.49 0.73 -10.95
N VAL A 171 17.76 0.02 -9.86
CA VAL A 171 18.18 0.59 -8.58
C VAL A 171 19.37 -0.17 -8.01
N ASN A 172 20.03 0.40 -7.01
CA ASN A 172 21.08 -0.26 -6.25
C ASN A 172 20.89 0.05 -4.76
N ALA A 173 21.12 -0.95 -3.92
CA ALA A 173 21.10 -0.82 -2.47
C ALA A 173 22.53 -0.92 -1.92
N PHE A 174 22.89 -0.05 -0.97
CA PHE A 174 24.24 0.00 -0.42
C PHE A 174 24.26 0.52 1.01
N ALA A 175 25.39 0.34 1.69
CA ALA A 175 25.63 0.84 3.04
C ALA A 175 27.00 1.53 3.12
N PRO A 176 27.26 2.32 4.18
CA PRO A 176 28.58 2.91 4.41
C PRO A 176 29.66 1.82 4.49
N LYS A 177 30.86 2.14 4.00
CA LYS A 177 31.99 1.21 4.01
C LYS A 177 32.32 0.77 5.44
N GLY A 178 32.46 -0.54 5.65
CA GLY A 178 32.81 -1.12 6.95
C GLY A 178 31.61 -1.40 7.87
N VAL A 179 30.39 -1.10 7.45
CA VAL A 179 29.18 -1.46 8.20
C VAL A 179 28.86 -2.94 8.01
N VAL A 180 28.69 -3.65 9.13
CA VAL A 180 28.11 -5.00 9.14
C VAL A 180 26.59 -4.85 9.12
N LEU A 181 25.94 -5.40 8.10
CA LEU A 181 24.48 -5.36 8.00
C LEU A 181 23.86 -6.35 8.99
N PRO A 182 22.71 -6.01 9.61
CA PRO A 182 21.96 -7.00 10.39
C PRO A 182 21.45 -8.13 9.48
N PRO A 183 21.14 -9.32 10.04
CA PRO A 183 20.52 -10.39 9.27
C PRO A 183 19.13 -9.99 8.78
N ASN A 184 18.68 -10.59 7.68
CA ASN A 184 17.29 -10.47 7.24
C ASN A 184 16.37 -10.99 8.35
N PRO A 185 15.39 -10.19 8.85
CA PRO A 185 14.51 -10.65 9.91
C PRO A 185 13.76 -11.91 9.49
N PRO A 186 13.58 -12.88 10.40
CA PRO A 186 12.77 -14.04 10.12
C PRO A 186 11.30 -13.64 9.93
N ARG A 187 10.57 -14.46 9.19
CA ARG A 187 9.12 -14.29 9.04
C ARG A 187 8.44 -14.23 10.42
N PRO A 188 7.59 -13.22 10.68
CA PRO A 188 6.75 -13.21 11.88
C PRO A 188 5.83 -14.44 11.94
N VAL A 189 5.84 -15.16 13.06
CA VAL A 189 4.90 -16.24 13.34
C VAL A 189 3.75 -15.67 14.17
N ILE A 190 2.62 -15.43 13.50
CA ILE A 190 1.41 -14.89 14.11
C ILE A 190 0.38 -16.02 14.20
N PRO A 191 -0.01 -16.45 15.41
CA PRO A 191 -1.04 -17.47 15.57
C PRO A 191 -2.39 -16.95 15.10
N ALA A 192 -3.27 -17.86 14.68
CA ALA A 192 -4.65 -17.52 14.35
C ALA A 192 -5.33 -16.83 15.54
N GLY A 193 -5.94 -15.67 15.29
CA GLY A 193 -6.55 -14.85 16.35
C GLY A 193 -5.58 -14.03 17.20
N GLY A 194 -4.28 -14.02 16.88
CA GLY A 194 -3.26 -13.19 17.55
C GLY A 194 -2.72 -13.79 18.85
N ARG A 195 -1.61 -13.22 19.34
CA ARG A 195 -0.91 -13.68 20.55
C ARG A 195 -1.38 -12.89 21.77
N MET A 196 -1.75 -13.59 22.84
CA MET A 196 -2.10 -12.94 24.11
C MET A 196 -0.83 -12.55 24.87
N SER A 197 -0.68 -11.26 25.17
CA SER A 197 0.42 -10.71 25.97
C SER A 197 -0.15 -9.72 26.99
N ALA A 198 0.07 -9.98 28.28
CA ALA A 198 -0.41 -9.10 29.35
C ALA A 198 0.23 -7.70 29.27
N ASP A 199 1.51 -7.63 28.90
CA ASP A 199 2.21 -6.36 28.71
C ASP A 199 1.68 -5.58 27.51
N CYS A 200 1.34 -6.28 26.42
CA CYS A 200 0.78 -5.61 25.25
C CYS A 200 -0.66 -5.15 25.49
N ALA A 201 -1.50 -5.98 26.13
CA ALA A 201 -2.85 -5.62 26.52
C ALA A 201 -2.88 -4.42 27.48
N ALA A 202 -1.86 -4.29 28.34
CA ALA A 202 -1.66 -3.12 29.21
C ALA A 202 -1.06 -1.90 28.47
N GLY A 203 -0.71 -2.02 27.19
CA GLY A 203 -0.15 -0.94 26.37
C GLY A 203 1.32 -0.62 26.67
N ARG A 204 2.06 -1.53 27.29
CA ARG A 204 3.46 -1.32 27.71
C ARG A 204 4.47 -1.74 26.65
N SER A 205 4.39 -2.99 26.22
CA SER A 205 5.29 -3.55 25.20
C SER A 205 4.56 -4.59 24.38
N CYS A 206 4.62 -4.41 23.06
CA CYS A 206 3.96 -5.28 22.10
C CYS A 206 4.95 -5.80 21.07
N GLN A 207 4.64 -6.97 20.53
CA GLN A 207 5.21 -7.50 19.29
C GLN A 207 4.15 -7.47 18.19
N VAL A 208 4.60 -7.41 16.93
CA VAL A 208 3.70 -7.61 15.79
C VAL A 208 3.04 -8.99 15.89
N GLY A 209 1.71 -9.01 15.84
CA GLY A 209 0.88 -10.19 16.04
C GLY A 209 0.26 -10.31 17.44
N ASP A 210 0.66 -9.50 18.41
CA ASP A 210 0.04 -9.47 19.74
C ASP A 210 -1.38 -8.88 19.69
N ILE A 211 -2.21 -9.25 20.67
CA ILE A 211 -3.48 -8.59 20.94
C ILE A 211 -3.23 -7.36 21.81
N GLY A 212 -3.56 -6.20 21.25
CA GLY A 212 -3.34 -4.89 21.84
C GLY A 212 -4.42 -4.46 22.83
N PRO A 213 -4.29 -3.24 23.38
CA PRO A 213 -5.19 -2.74 24.42
C PRO A 213 -6.64 -2.51 23.97
N GLY A 214 -6.91 -2.46 22.67
CA GLY A 214 -8.25 -2.39 22.09
C GLY A 214 -8.83 -3.76 21.72
N GLY A 215 -8.16 -4.86 22.09
CA GLY A 215 -8.54 -6.22 21.73
C GLY A 215 -8.30 -6.57 20.25
N GLY A 216 -7.60 -5.69 19.53
CA GLY A 216 -7.24 -5.82 18.14
C GLY A 216 -5.84 -6.41 17.94
N VAL A 217 -5.46 -6.72 16.70
CA VAL A 217 -4.10 -7.21 16.40
C VAL A 217 -3.15 -6.04 16.21
N VAL A 218 -2.03 -6.04 16.93
CA VAL A 218 -0.90 -5.13 16.69
C VAL A 218 -0.20 -5.57 15.42
N PHE A 219 -0.13 -4.70 14.43
CA PHE A 219 0.44 -5.01 13.11
C PHE A 219 1.70 -4.20 12.79
N TYR A 220 2.05 -3.22 13.62
CA TYR A 220 3.24 -2.41 13.41
C TYR A 220 3.85 -1.98 14.75
N ASP A 221 5.19 -2.01 14.82
CA ASP A 221 6.00 -1.41 15.87
C ASP A 221 7.05 -0.51 15.18
N ALA A 222 7.02 0.79 15.45
CA ALA A 222 8.03 1.73 14.94
C ALA A 222 9.42 1.52 15.55
N GLY A 223 9.54 0.72 16.61
CA GLY A 223 10.76 0.50 17.38
C GLY A 223 11.08 1.64 18.36
N LYS A 224 10.46 2.80 18.17
CA LYS A 224 10.53 3.99 19.03
C LYS A 224 9.21 4.74 19.00
N THR A 225 8.98 5.62 19.98
CA THR A 225 7.79 6.48 19.99
C THR A 225 7.89 7.52 18.87
N GLU A 226 6.90 7.53 17.97
CA GLU A 226 6.73 8.54 16.95
C GLU A 226 5.65 9.55 17.35
N SER A 227 5.48 10.63 16.57
CA SER A 227 4.46 11.65 16.83
C SER A 227 3.02 11.13 16.84
N TRP A 228 2.79 9.95 16.24
CA TRP A 228 1.49 9.28 16.17
C TRP A 228 1.36 8.15 17.18
N GLY A 229 2.42 7.77 17.90
CA GLY A 229 2.50 6.60 18.78
C GLY A 229 3.66 5.69 18.38
N ARG A 230 3.85 4.57 19.08
CA ARG A 230 4.85 3.54 18.72
C ARG A 230 4.23 2.38 17.94
N TYR A 231 3.05 1.93 18.38
CA TYR A 231 2.38 0.75 17.88
C TYR A 231 1.14 1.12 17.07
N LEU A 232 0.83 0.33 16.05
CA LEU A 232 -0.47 0.37 15.37
C LEU A 232 -1.24 -0.92 15.61
N GLU A 233 -2.51 -0.78 15.97
CA GLU A 233 -3.45 -1.87 16.26
C GLU A 233 -4.65 -1.78 15.34
N ALA A 234 -5.00 -2.88 14.69
CA ALA A 234 -6.22 -3.00 13.90
C ALA A 234 -7.38 -3.46 14.78
N SER A 235 -8.52 -2.77 14.71
CA SER A 235 -9.70 -3.07 15.54
C SER A 235 -10.13 -4.55 15.49
N PRO A 236 -10.83 -5.05 16.52
CA PRO A 236 -11.48 -6.36 16.50
C PRO A 236 -12.42 -6.57 15.31
N ALA A 237 -12.69 -7.84 14.96
CA ALA A 237 -13.55 -8.20 13.82
C ALA A 237 -14.98 -7.68 13.94
N SER A 238 -15.48 -7.61 15.18
CA SER A 238 -16.80 -7.05 15.50
C SER A 238 -16.93 -5.56 15.18
N CYS A 239 -15.83 -4.86 14.91
CA CYS A 239 -15.78 -3.41 14.68
C CYS A 239 -15.43 -3.06 13.24
N GLN A 240 -15.47 -4.04 12.35
CA GLN A 240 -15.51 -3.80 10.92
C GLN A 240 -16.90 -3.31 10.50
N LYS A 241 -16.96 -2.38 9.56
CA LYS A 241 -18.21 -1.96 8.93
C LYS A 241 -18.08 -1.93 7.41
N SER A 242 -19.21 -2.07 6.73
CA SER A 242 -19.28 -2.17 5.27
C SER A 242 -20.32 -1.20 4.74
N GLY A 243 -20.24 -0.85 3.46
CA GLY A 243 -21.24 -0.02 2.80
C GLY A 243 -21.15 1.46 3.17
N LEU A 244 -19.98 1.90 3.67
CA LEU A 244 -19.70 3.30 3.94
C LEU A 244 -19.06 3.96 2.73
N THR A 245 -19.36 5.24 2.56
CA THR A 245 -18.75 6.09 1.54
C THR A 245 -17.46 6.72 2.08
N TRP A 246 -16.56 7.19 1.22
CA TRP A 246 -15.37 7.90 1.70
C TRP A 246 -15.70 9.34 2.11
N ARG A 247 -16.54 10.02 1.32
CA ARG A 247 -16.94 11.42 1.53
C ARG A 247 -18.23 11.74 0.78
N ILE A 248 -19.20 12.37 1.44
CA ILE A 248 -20.46 12.84 0.85
C ILE A 248 -20.91 14.15 1.50
N ALA A 249 -21.53 15.04 0.72
CA ALA A 249 -22.18 16.22 1.28
C ALA A 249 -23.51 15.90 1.98
N LEU A 250 -24.27 14.93 1.44
CA LEU A 250 -25.56 14.48 1.97
C LEU A 250 -25.74 12.97 1.69
N PRO A 251 -26.49 12.23 2.55
CA PRO A 251 -26.79 10.82 2.35
C PRO A 251 -27.32 10.52 0.94
N GLY A 252 -26.71 9.54 0.27
CA GLY A 252 -27.14 9.08 -1.06
C GLY A 252 -26.88 10.06 -2.22
N LYS A 253 -26.15 11.16 -2.00
CA LYS A 253 -25.78 12.10 -3.07
C LYS A 253 -24.38 11.82 -3.63
N ARG A 254 -24.26 11.87 -4.95
CA ARG A 254 -22.97 11.87 -5.65
C ARG A 254 -22.34 13.26 -5.56
N GLY A 255 -21.02 13.29 -5.52
CA GLY A 255 -20.23 14.50 -5.71
C GLY A 255 -19.70 15.09 -4.42
N THR A 256 -18.38 15.30 -4.42
CA THR A 256 -17.62 15.91 -3.33
C THR A 256 -17.44 17.42 -3.51
N LYS A 257 -17.83 17.97 -4.67
CA LYS A 257 -17.61 19.37 -5.08
C LYS A 257 -18.26 20.40 -4.16
N GLN A 258 -19.26 20.00 -3.38
CA GLN A 258 -19.94 20.86 -2.40
C GLN A 258 -19.19 20.96 -1.06
N LEU A 259 -18.23 20.08 -0.81
CA LEU A 259 -17.40 20.11 0.39
C LEU A 259 -16.06 20.80 0.10
N PRO A 260 -15.44 21.48 1.09
CA PRO A 260 -14.10 22.06 0.95
C PRO A 260 -13.08 21.03 0.42
N MET A 261 -11.98 21.41 -0.23
CA MET A 261 -10.94 20.42 -0.60
C MET A 261 -10.07 20.06 0.62
N LEU A 262 -9.57 18.82 0.71
CA LEU A 262 -8.54 18.45 1.71
C LEU A 262 -7.25 19.25 1.45
N TYR A 263 -6.86 19.34 0.18
CA TYR A 263 -5.68 20.04 -0.28
C TYR A 263 -6.08 21.11 -1.30
N PRO A 264 -6.52 22.30 -0.84
CA PRO A 264 -7.06 23.35 -1.72
C PRO A 264 -6.00 24.06 -2.56
N THR A 265 -4.72 24.00 -2.14
CA THR A 265 -3.62 24.66 -2.85
C THR A 265 -3.06 23.74 -3.92
N TRP A 266 -3.45 23.99 -5.18
CA TRP A 266 -3.08 23.14 -6.33
C TRP A 266 -1.56 22.91 -6.45
N ALA A 267 -0.76 23.94 -6.20
CA ALA A 267 0.71 23.88 -6.28
C ALA A 267 1.34 22.88 -5.31
N THR A 268 0.68 22.54 -4.20
CA THR A 268 1.19 21.61 -3.18
C THR A 268 0.35 20.35 -3.04
N ALA A 269 -0.86 20.30 -3.62
CA ALA A 269 -1.81 19.22 -3.42
C ALA A 269 -1.26 17.85 -3.85
N ALA A 270 -0.53 17.77 -4.96
CA ALA A 270 0.07 16.51 -5.41
C ALA A 270 1.07 15.96 -4.38
N ARG A 271 1.96 16.82 -3.87
CA ARG A 271 2.93 16.45 -2.83
C ARG A 271 2.23 16.04 -1.53
N GLN A 272 1.26 16.83 -1.07
CA GLN A 272 0.53 16.56 0.16
C GLN A 272 -0.24 15.24 0.11
N ARG A 273 -0.80 14.87 -1.06
CA ARG A 273 -1.46 13.56 -1.26
C ARG A 273 -0.49 12.38 -1.17
N ILE A 274 0.75 12.55 -1.62
CA ILE A 274 1.78 11.53 -1.44
C ILE A 274 2.20 11.43 0.03
N GLU A 275 2.46 12.57 0.67
CA GLU A 275 2.83 12.61 2.09
C GLU A 275 1.74 12.01 2.99
N ALA A 276 0.47 12.20 2.64
CA ALA A 276 -0.69 11.64 3.34
C ALA A 276 -0.89 10.12 3.19
N LYS A 277 -0.09 9.42 2.38
CA LYS A 277 -0.14 7.95 2.29
C LYS A 277 0.62 7.27 3.42
N ARG A 278 1.64 7.96 3.96
CA ARG A 278 2.67 7.39 4.85
C ARG A 278 2.11 6.76 6.12
N LEU A 279 2.91 5.89 6.71
CA LEU A 279 2.74 5.42 8.09
C LEU A 279 2.59 6.60 9.05
N GLY A 280 1.64 6.49 9.98
CA GLY A 280 1.31 7.52 10.96
C GLY A 280 0.30 8.57 10.50
N MET A 281 -0.07 8.57 9.22
CA MET A 281 -0.93 9.61 8.66
C MET A 281 -2.42 9.33 8.82
N GLY A 282 -2.86 8.11 9.14
CA GLY A 282 -4.29 7.76 9.18
C GLY A 282 -5.08 8.65 10.12
N LYS A 283 -4.53 8.92 11.31
CA LYS A 283 -5.17 9.79 12.33
C LYS A 283 -5.32 11.23 11.84
N ALA A 284 -4.25 11.81 11.32
CA ALA A 284 -4.25 13.18 10.80
C ALA A 284 -5.19 13.34 9.59
N ASN A 285 -5.15 12.36 8.68
CA ASN A 285 -6.03 12.33 7.51
C ASN A 285 -7.51 12.20 7.90
N THR A 286 -7.82 11.30 8.84
CA THR A 286 -9.18 11.12 9.36
C THR A 286 -9.69 12.45 9.92
N ALA A 287 -8.90 13.13 10.74
CA ALA A 287 -9.25 14.45 11.28
C ALA A 287 -9.50 15.51 10.19
N LEU A 288 -8.72 15.50 9.10
CA LEU A 288 -8.96 16.38 7.95
C LEU A 288 -10.29 16.09 7.24
N VAL A 289 -10.64 14.82 7.06
CA VAL A 289 -11.93 14.41 6.48
C VAL A 289 -13.09 14.83 7.40
N ILE A 290 -12.97 14.66 8.71
CA ILE A 290 -13.99 15.12 9.67
C ILE A 290 -14.16 16.65 9.59
N LYS A 291 -13.06 17.40 9.60
CA LYS A 291 -13.08 18.87 9.50
C LYS A 291 -13.76 19.36 8.22
N GLN A 292 -13.59 18.63 7.11
CA GLN A 292 -14.23 18.96 5.84
C GLN A 292 -15.75 18.79 5.86
N HIS A 293 -16.30 17.91 6.70
CA HIS A 293 -17.75 17.73 6.87
C HIS A 293 -18.33 18.66 7.95
N LYS A 294 -17.56 19.62 8.48
CA LYS A 294 -18.03 20.57 9.50
C LYS A 294 -19.23 21.35 8.98
N GLY A 295 -20.33 21.32 9.75
CA GLY A 295 -21.59 21.99 9.41
C GLY A 295 -22.62 21.10 8.71
N LEU A 296 -22.28 19.85 8.40
CA LEU A 296 -23.25 18.84 7.98
C LEU A 296 -23.91 18.15 9.18
N PRO A 297 -25.11 17.55 9.00
CA PRO A 297 -25.71 16.68 10.02
C PRO A 297 -24.79 15.53 10.41
N GLN A 298 -24.78 15.14 11.69
CA GLN A 298 -23.98 14.02 12.20
C GLN A 298 -24.25 12.71 11.43
N THR A 299 -25.48 12.48 11.01
CA THR A 299 -25.88 11.32 10.20
C THR A 299 -25.17 11.25 8.84
N SER A 300 -24.81 12.40 8.25
CA SER A 300 -23.99 12.45 7.04
C SER A 300 -22.57 11.96 7.34
N LEU A 301 -21.96 12.43 8.44
CA LEU A 301 -20.62 12.02 8.85
C LEU A 301 -20.58 10.53 9.18
N ASP A 302 -21.53 10.00 9.94
CA ASP A 302 -21.57 8.59 10.36
C ASP A 302 -21.76 7.62 9.18
N SER A 303 -22.25 8.12 8.04
CA SER A 303 -22.35 7.36 6.77
C SER A 303 -21.04 7.31 5.98
N THR A 304 -19.99 7.99 6.46
CA THR A 304 -18.65 7.97 5.89
C THR A 304 -17.71 7.05 6.65
N ALA A 305 -16.70 6.53 5.95
CA ALA A 305 -15.67 5.67 6.51
C ALA A 305 -14.88 6.36 7.65
N ALA A 306 -14.49 7.61 7.43
CA ALA A 306 -13.78 8.41 8.44
C ALA A 306 -14.68 8.78 9.63
N GLY A 307 -15.94 9.14 9.38
CA GLY A 307 -16.90 9.45 10.44
C GLY A 307 -17.19 8.24 11.34
N TYR A 308 -17.43 7.07 10.74
CA TYR A 308 -17.56 5.82 11.50
C TYR A 308 -16.31 5.51 12.34
N ALA A 309 -15.12 5.59 11.74
CA ALA A 309 -13.88 5.30 12.47
C ALA A 309 -13.69 6.26 13.65
N ASN A 310 -13.95 7.56 13.44
CA ASN A 310 -13.77 8.61 14.45
C ASN A 310 -14.80 8.56 15.59
N SER A 311 -16.00 8.02 15.36
CA SER A 311 -17.04 7.87 16.40
C SER A 311 -17.08 6.47 17.01
N LEU A 312 -16.25 5.54 16.52
CA LEU A 312 -16.24 4.16 16.97
C LEU A 312 -15.76 4.08 18.42
N VAL A 313 -16.57 3.44 19.26
CA VAL A 313 -16.16 2.91 20.56
C VAL A 313 -16.12 1.40 20.45
N CYS A 314 -14.93 0.81 20.56
CA CYS A 314 -14.69 -0.62 20.39
C CYS A 314 -13.56 -1.10 21.28
N GLY A 315 -13.75 -2.26 21.92
CA GLY A 315 -12.72 -2.85 22.80
C GLY A 315 -12.34 -1.96 23.99
N GLY A 316 -13.27 -1.11 24.46
CA GLY A 316 -13.00 -0.13 25.51
C GLY A 316 -12.15 1.06 25.08
N LYS A 317 -11.97 1.28 23.77
CA LYS A 317 -11.22 2.40 23.18
C LYS A 317 -12.09 3.22 22.24
N ASP A 318 -11.81 4.52 22.14
CA ASP A 318 -12.55 5.53 21.38
C ASP A 318 -11.64 6.40 20.48
N ASP A 319 -10.36 6.03 20.35
CA ASP A 319 -9.31 6.73 19.61
C ASP A 319 -9.03 6.09 18.23
N TRP A 320 -10.03 5.40 17.67
CA TRP A 320 -9.95 4.74 16.37
C TRP A 320 -9.97 5.76 15.22
N PHE A 321 -9.28 5.42 14.12
CA PHE A 321 -9.22 6.23 12.92
C PHE A 321 -9.14 5.36 11.66
N LEU A 322 -9.42 5.96 10.50
CA LEU A 322 -9.31 5.28 9.22
C LEU A 322 -7.82 5.20 8.83
N PRO A 323 -7.27 4.02 8.49
CA PRO A 323 -5.85 3.88 8.18
C PRO A 323 -5.47 4.64 6.92
N SER A 324 -4.28 5.22 6.86
CA SER A 324 -3.68 5.68 5.61
C SER A 324 -3.40 4.50 4.67
N LYS A 325 -3.11 4.81 3.41
CA LYS A 325 -2.81 3.80 2.40
C LYS A 325 -1.67 2.87 2.83
N ASP A 326 -0.57 3.41 3.35
CA ASP A 326 0.61 2.62 3.69
C ASP A 326 0.42 1.89 5.05
N GLU A 327 -0.39 2.42 5.96
CA GLU A 327 -0.81 1.72 7.18
C GLU A 327 -1.66 0.48 6.85
N LEU A 328 -2.61 0.61 5.92
CA LEU A 328 -3.43 -0.53 5.49
C LEU A 328 -2.61 -1.57 4.71
N ASP A 329 -1.65 -1.14 3.88
CA ASP A 329 -0.76 -2.05 3.16
C ASP A 329 0.13 -2.85 4.11
N THR A 330 0.67 -2.17 5.12
CA THR A 330 1.47 -2.80 6.18
C THR A 330 0.63 -3.85 6.92
N LEU A 331 -0.59 -3.51 7.32
CA LEU A 331 -1.52 -4.45 7.95
C LEU A 331 -1.84 -5.65 7.05
N TYR A 332 -2.14 -5.41 5.77
CA TYR A 332 -2.40 -6.49 4.81
C TYR A 332 -1.20 -7.43 4.70
N ASN A 333 0.00 -6.89 4.52
CA ASN A 333 1.22 -7.68 4.35
C ASN A 333 1.50 -8.55 5.57
N VAL A 334 1.37 -8.00 6.78
CA VAL A 334 1.56 -8.76 8.03
C VAL A 334 0.59 -9.93 8.13
N LEU A 335 -0.70 -9.71 7.86
CA LEU A 335 -1.71 -10.76 7.98
C LEU A 335 -1.67 -11.77 6.82
N ALA A 336 -1.25 -11.36 5.63
CA ALA A 336 -1.13 -12.22 4.46
C ALA A 336 0.04 -13.22 4.56
N LEU A 337 1.01 -12.99 5.44
CA LEU A 337 2.12 -13.92 5.71
C LEU A 337 1.67 -15.20 6.40
N THR A 338 0.60 -15.14 7.19
CA THR A 338 0.17 -16.23 8.08
C THR A 338 -1.17 -16.83 7.68
N ASP A 339 -1.88 -16.22 6.74
CA ASP A 339 -3.17 -16.72 6.27
C ASP A 339 -3.10 -17.27 4.84
N ASN A 340 -3.33 -18.57 4.70
CA ASN A 340 -3.37 -19.24 3.40
C ASN A 340 -4.70 -19.04 2.66
N ASP A 341 -5.77 -18.64 3.35
CA ASP A 341 -7.11 -18.61 2.80
C ASP A 341 -7.70 -17.19 2.74
N LEU A 342 -7.61 -16.57 1.56
CA LEU A 342 -8.33 -15.32 1.26
C LEU A 342 -9.63 -15.60 0.47
N THR A 343 -10.15 -16.83 0.53
CA THR A 343 -11.45 -17.19 -0.05
C THR A 343 -12.63 -16.89 0.90
N GLY A 344 -12.36 -16.43 2.13
CA GLY A 344 -13.37 -16.04 3.12
C GLY A 344 -12.93 -14.93 4.08
N ASN A 345 -13.33 -15.03 5.35
CA ASN A 345 -12.78 -14.19 6.41
C ASN A 345 -11.43 -14.76 6.84
N ASN A 346 -10.39 -13.93 6.88
CA ASN A 346 -9.09 -14.33 7.39
C ASN A 346 -9.15 -14.61 8.92
N SER A 347 -8.08 -15.14 9.51
CA SER A 347 -7.99 -15.46 10.95
C SER A 347 -8.18 -14.26 11.89
N PHE A 348 -8.22 -13.04 11.34
CA PHE A 348 -8.45 -11.77 12.05
C PHE A 348 -9.80 -11.13 11.68
N GLY A 349 -10.64 -11.87 10.94
CA GLY A 349 -12.00 -11.51 10.57
C GLY A 349 -12.08 -10.40 9.51
N PHE A 350 -11.07 -10.25 8.65
CA PHE A 350 -11.18 -9.37 7.48
C PHE A 350 -11.98 -10.07 6.39
N THR A 351 -13.05 -9.42 5.95
CA THR A 351 -13.86 -9.87 4.83
C THR A 351 -13.19 -9.54 3.51
N ARG A 352 -13.29 -10.45 2.54
CA ARG A 352 -12.85 -10.23 1.16
C ARG A 352 -13.57 -9.04 0.53
N GLY A 353 -12.81 -8.06 0.05
CA GLY A 353 -13.35 -6.89 -0.66
C GLY A 353 -12.39 -5.72 -0.66
N PHE A 354 -12.84 -4.56 -1.12
CA PHE A 354 -12.08 -3.32 -1.04
C PHE A 354 -12.23 -2.69 0.32
N TYR A 355 -11.13 -2.25 0.92
CA TYR A 355 -11.12 -1.47 2.15
C TYR A 355 -10.76 -0.03 1.83
N TRP A 356 -11.53 0.91 2.38
CA TRP A 356 -11.18 2.32 2.33
C TRP A 356 -9.91 2.60 3.14
N THR A 357 -9.11 3.53 2.64
CA THR A 357 -8.04 4.20 3.38
C THR A 357 -8.42 5.66 3.61
N SER A 358 -7.75 6.38 4.49
CA SER A 358 -7.92 7.82 4.71
C SER A 358 -7.20 8.67 3.67
N SER A 359 -6.46 8.07 2.74
CA SER A 359 -5.62 8.80 1.79
C SER A 359 -6.43 9.25 0.58
N GLU A 360 -6.51 10.56 0.37
CA GLU A 360 -7.12 11.15 -0.83
C GLU A 360 -6.24 10.92 -2.07
N TYR A 361 -6.82 10.44 -3.17
CA TYR A 361 -6.13 10.31 -4.44
C TYR A 361 -6.21 11.61 -5.26
N ASN A 362 -7.41 12.15 -5.44
CA ASN A 362 -7.63 13.46 -6.08
C ASN A 362 -8.90 14.12 -5.52
N ASN A 363 -9.48 15.11 -6.18
CA ASN A 363 -10.72 15.76 -5.71
C ASN A 363 -11.95 14.81 -5.68
N GLU A 364 -11.99 13.81 -6.55
CA GLU A 364 -13.12 12.92 -6.80
C GLU A 364 -12.94 11.49 -6.27
N THR A 365 -11.69 10.98 -6.21
CA THR A 365 -11.38 9.61 -5.81
C THR A 365 -10.45 9.52 -4.59
N ALA A 366 -10.52 8.41 -3.86
CA ALA A 366 -9.69 8.08 -2.71
C ALA A 366 -9.15 6.64 -2.81
N TRP A 367 -8.09 6.35 -2.06
CA TRP A 367 -7.41 5.06 -2.14
C TRP A 367 -8.19 3.96 -1.40
N THR A 368 -8.25 2.79 -2.05
CA THR A 368 -8.72 1.53 -1.51
C THR A 368 -7.65 0.45 -1.67
N GLN A 369 -7.74 -0.59 -0.84
CA GLN A 369 -6.92 -1.80 -0.98
C GLN A 369 -7.81 -3.03 -1.06
N LEU A 370 -7.51 -3.92 -2.01
CA LEU A 370 -8.20 -5.18 -2.21
C LEU A 370 -7.66 -6.24 -1.24
N TRP A 371 -8.52 -6.70 -0.33
CA TRP A 371 -8.20 -7.74 0.65
C TRP A 371 -8.24 -9.15 0.05
N VAL A 372 -7.49 -9.35 -1.03
CA VAL A 372 -7.30 -10.63 -1.75
C VAL A 372 -5.84 -10.82 -2.08
N ASP A 373 -5.18 -9.77 -2.58
CA ASP A 373 -3.77 -9.80 -2.98
C ASP A 373 -3.03 -8.51 -2.60
N GLY A 374 -3.74 -7.55 -1.98
CA GLY A 374 -3.19 -6.26 -1.57
C GLY A 374 -3.13 -5.25 -2.71
N GLN A 375 -3.71 -5.52 -3.89
CA GLN A 375 -3.76 -4.54 -4.98
C GLN A 375 -4.44 -3.25 -4.51
N GLN A 376 -3.97 -2.11 -5.00
CA GLN A 376 -4.45 -0.80 -4.57
C GLN A 376 -5.10 -0.08 -5.74
N PHE A 377 -6.23 0.57 -5.48
CA PHE A 377 -7.02 1.25 -6.50
C PHE A 377 -7.57 2.56 -5.95
N ASP A 378 -7.71 3.55 -6.81
CA ASP A 378 -8.57 4.66 -6.49
C ASP A 378 -10.04 4.31 -6.79
N ARG A 379 -10.94 4.86 -5.98
CA ARG A 379 -12.38 4.71 -6.10
C ARG A 379 -13.06 6.04 -5.86
N GLU A 380 -14.12 6.30 -6.61
CA GLU A 380 -14.96 7.48 -6.43
C GLU A 380 -15.48 7.56 -5.00
N LYS A 381 -15.31 8.72 -4.37
CA LYS A 381 -15.53 8.90 -2.92
C LYS A 381 -16.97 8.70 -2.45
N TRP A 382 -17.93 8.78 -3.36
CA TRP A 382 -19.36 8.61 -3.10
C TRP A 382 -19.84 7.16 -3.29
N LEU A 383 -18.96 6.24 -3.71
CA LEU A 383 -19.30 4.83 -3.80
C LEU A 383 -19.23 4.18 -2.42
N ASN A 384 -20.12 3.23 -2.19
CA ASN A 384 -20.15 2.37 -1.01
C ASN A 384 -19.90 0.89 -1.35
N GLY A 385 -19.56 0.60 -2.61
CA GLY A 385 -19.33 -0.74 -3.13
C GLY A 385 -19.47 -0.80 -4.66
N ASP A 386 -19.14 -1.96 -5.22
CA ASP A 386 -19.24 -2.26 -6.65
C ASP A 386 -20.45 -3.18 -6.94
N PRO A 387 -21.23 -2.92 -8.01
CA PRO A 387 -22.28 -3.83 -8.44
C PRO A 387 -21.67 -5.12 -9.01
N ARG A 388 -22.30 -6.27 -8.72
CA ARG A 388 -21.94 -7.57 -9.28
C ARG A 388 -22.74 -7.86 -10.56
N LYS A 389 -22.16 -8.69 -11.44
CA LYS A 389 -22.80 -9.13 -12.69
C LYS A 389 -24.06 -9.98 -12.46
N ASP A 390 -24.14 -10.64 -11.32
CA ASP A 390 -25.30 -11.46 -10.89
C ASP A 390 -26.40 -10.64 -10.20
N GLY A 391 -26.32 -9.30 -10.25
CA GLY A 391 -27.26 -8.41 -9.57
C GLY A 391 -26.98 -8.20 -8.08
N GLY A 392 -25.95 -8.85 -7.53
CA GLY A 392 -25.50 -8.61 -6.16
C GLY A 392 -24.69 -7.32 -5.99
N PHE A 393 -24.21 -7.09 -4.76
CA PHE A 393 -23.45 -5.91 -4.39
C PHE A 393 -22.22 -6.29 -3.55
N ASN A 394 -21.06 -5.73 -3.87
CA ASN A 394 -19.82 -5.89 -3.13
C ASN A 394 -19.51 -4.60 -2.36
N PRO A 395 -19.91 -4.49 -1.09
CA PRO A 395 -19.69 -3.28 -0.32
C PRO A 395 -18.20 -3.03 -0.10
N PHE A 396 -17.82 -1.76 0.00
CA PHE A 396 -16.51 -1.38 0.51
C PHE A 396 -16.51 -1.47 2.03
N HIS A 397 -15.39 -1.93 2.57
CA HIS A 397 -15.20 -2.20 3.98
C HIS A 397 -14.35 -1.11 4.66
N VAL A 398 -14.48 -1.04 5.97
CA VAL A 398 -13.72 -0.15 6.84
C VAL A 398 -13.28 -0.96 8.04
N ARG A 399 -11.98 -1.02 8.26
CA ARG A 399 -11.38 -1.55 9.48
C ARG A 399 -10.59 -0.44 10.16
N PRO A 400 -11.15 0.22 11.18
CA PRO A 400 -10.43 1.26 11.89
C PRO A 400 -9.18 0.70 12.56
N ILE A 401 -8.15 1.53 12.65
CA ILE A 401 -6.93 1.25 13.40
C ILE A 401 -6.75 2.31 14.48
N ARG A 402 -5.89 2.04 15.45
CA ARG A 402 -5.49 3.00 16.46
C ARG A 402 -3.98 2.97 16.64
N ALA A 403 -3.46 4.03 17.25
CA ALA A 403 -2.06 4.17 17.56
C ALA A 403 -1.88 4.43 19.06
N PHE A 404 -0.86 3.84 19.66
CA PHE A 404 -0.60 3.91 21.10
C PHE A 404 0.88 3.66 21.42
N GLY A 405 1.24 3.79 22.70
CA GLY A 405 2.58 3.54 23.22
C GLY A 405 3.50 4.75 23.16
#